data_AF-A0A7M3X348-F1
#
_entry.id   AF-A0A7M3X348-F1
#
_cell.length_a   1.000
_cell.length_b   1.000
_cell.length_c   1.000
_cell.angle_alpha   90.00
_cell.angle_beta   90.00
_cell.angle_gamma   90.00
#
_symmetry.space_group_name_H-M   'P 1'
#
loop_
_entity.id
_entity.type
_entity.pdbx_description
1 polymer ?
#
loop_
_entity_poly.entity_id
_entity_poly.type
_entity_poly.pdbx_seq_one_letter_code
_entity_poly.pdbx_strand_id
1 'polypeptide(L)'
;MSQLIHVVVGARPNQMKAAPLLRALREHPNFKPILVDTGQHYDHEMAGIFMEQFGMGKPDFALDVGSGTHGAQTAKILERYE
;
A
#
# COMPACT_ATOMS: atom_id res chain seq x y z
N MET A 1 -16.58 0.51 -18.55
CA MET A 1 -15.35 -0.19 -18.12
C MET A 1 -14.89 0.44 -16.82
N SER A 2 -14.50 -0.37 -15.82
CA SER A 2 -13.95 0.14 -14.57
C SER A 2 -12.51 0.64 -14.76
N GLN A 3 -12.18 1.80 -14.20
CA GLN A 3 -10.83 2.36 -14.21
C GLN A 3 -9.99 1.69 -13.11
N LEU A 4 -8.78 1.24 -13.47
CA LEU A 4 -7.82 0.68 -12.53
C LEU A 4 -7.15 1.82 -11.74
N ILE A 5 -7.06 1.70 -10.42
CA ILE A 5 -6.37 2.67 -9.57
C ILE A 5 -5.43 1.94 -8.62
N HIS A 6 -4.13 2.22 -8.70
CA HIS A 6 -3.18 1.69 -7.73
C HIS A 6 -3.13 2.62 -6.50
N VAL A 7 -3.48 2.08 -5.34
CA VAL A 7 -3.38 2.74 -4.03
C VAL A 7 -2.10 2.26 -3.37
N VAL A 8 -1.03 3.05 -3.54
CA VAL A 8 0.32 2.69 -3.05
C VAL A 8 0.54 3.26 -1.65
N VAL A 9 0.92 2.41 -0.70
CA VAL A 9 1.22 2.76 0.70
C VAL A 9 2.56 2.19 1.12
N GLY A 10 3.26 2.86 2.04
CA GLY A 10 4.57 2.39 2.51
C GLY A 10 4.89 2.61 3.98
N ALA A 11 4.15 3.47 4.67
CA ALA A 11 4.31 3.73 6.09
C ALA A 11 2.95 3.78 6.80
N ARG A 12 2.92 3.57 8.12
CA ARG A 12 1.70 3.64 8.94
C ARG A 12 0.90 4.94 8.72
N PRO A 13 1.52 6.14 8.61
CA PRO A 13 0.78 7.36 8.31
C PRO A 13 0.07 7.33 6.94
N ASN A 14 0.60 6.60 5.95
CA ASN A 14 -0.06 6.44 4.65
C ASN A 14 -1.26 5.49 4.76
N GLN A 15 -1.12 4.37 5.48
CA GLN A 15 -2.19 3.39 5.66
C GLN A 15 -3.44 4.01 6.28
N MET A 16 -3.28 4.77 7.38
CA MET A 16 -4.39 5.47 8.04
C MET A 16 -5.13 6.43 7.09
N LYS A 17 -4.41 7.13 6.20
CA LYS A 17 -4.98 8.09 5.26
C LYS A 17 -5.61 7.40 4.04
N ALA A 18 -4.99 6.32 3.56
CA ALA A 18 -5.43 5.59 2.38
C ALA A 18 -6.63 4.69 2.66
N ALA A 19 -6.78 4.17 3.88
CA ALA A 19 -7.89 3.29 4.26
C ALA A 19 -9.29 3.83 3.92
N PRO A 20 -9.68 5.06 4.29
CA PRO A 20 -10.99 5.59 3.90
C PRO A 20 -11.15 5.78 2.38
N LEU A 21 -10.08 6.15 1.68
CA LEU A 21 -10.08 6.27 0.22
C LEU A 21 -10.26 4.89 -0.45
N LEU A 22 -9.52 3.88 -0.01
CA LEU A 22 -9.60 2.51 -0.53
C LEU A 22 -11.01 1.94 -0.35
N ARG A 23 -11.64 2.18 0.80
CA ARG A 23 -13.04 1.80 1.03
C ARG A 23 -13.98 2.48 0.02
N ALA A 24 -13.88 3.81 -0.13
CA ALA A 24 -14.71 4.55 -1.07
C ALA A 24 -14.51 4.10 -2.53
N LEU A 25 -13.28 3.76 -2.93
CA LEU A 25 -12.97 3.23 -4.26
C LEU A 25 -13.56 1.84 -4.48
N ARG A 26 -13.55 0.97 -3.46
CA ARG A 26 -14.12 -0.39 -3.54
C ARG A 26 -15.64 -0.39 -3.65
N GLU A 27 -16.31 0.60 -3.07
CA GLU A 27 -17.77 0.75 -3.12
C GLU A 27 -18.27 1.35 -4.44
N HIS A 28 -17.38 1.95 -5.24
CA HIS A 28 -17.76 2.68 -6.45
C HIS A 28 -17.58 1.82 -7.72
N PRO A 29 -18.64 1.61 -8.52
CA PRO A 29 -18.64 0.61 -9.61
C PRO A 29 -17.70 0.97 -10.78
N ASN A 30 -17.31 2.24 -10.90
CA ASN A 30 -16.40 2.68 -11.96
C ASN A 30 -14.92 2.49 -11.63
N PHE A 31 -14.58 2.01 -10.43
CA PHE A 31 -13.18 1.87 -10.01
C PHE A 31 -12.85 0.42 -9.63
N LYS A 32 -11.64 0.01 -9.97
CA LYS A 32 -11.02 -1.22 -9.50
C LYS A 32 -9.73 -0.84 -8.77
N PRO A 33 -9.79 -0.57 -7.46
CA PRO A 33 -8.60 -0.26 -6.69
C PRO A 33 -7.72 -1.50 -6.52
N ILE A 34 -6.41 -1.32 -6.61
CA ILE A 34 -5.37 -2.30 -6.32
C ILE A 34 -4.53 -1.74 -5.18
N LEU A 35 -4.48 -2.41 -4.04
CA LEU A 35 -3.67 -2.02 -2.90
C LEU A 35 -2.24 -2.54 -3.08
N VAL A 36 -1.28 -1.62 -3.13
CA VAL A 36 0.16 -1.93 -3.23
C VAL A 36 0.85 -1.50 -1.95
N ASP A 37 1.50 -2.44 -1.26
CA ASP A 37 2.35 -2.17 -0.11
C ASP A 37 3.81 -2.12 -0.55
N THR A 38 4.52 -1.02 -0.27
CA THR A 38 5.94 -0.93 -0.61
C THR A 38 6.84 -1.67 0.38
N GLY A 39 6.35 -1.99 1.59
CA GLY A 39 7.12 -2.75 2.58
C GLY A 39 8.33 -2.01 3.15
N GLN A 40 8.26 -0.68 3.31
CA GLN A 40 9.36 0.15 3.85
C GLN A 40 9.52 0.05 5.39
N HIS A 41 8.77 -0.82 6.06
CA HIS A 41 8.65 -0.90 7.51
C HIS A 41 9.84 -1.62 8.16
N TYR A 42 10.27 -1.13 9.33
CA TYR A 42 11.29 -1.79 10.16
C TYR A 42 10.77 -3.07 10.83
N ASP A 43 9.46 -3.17 11.04
CA ASP A 43 8.81 -4.30 11.68
C ASP A 43 7.64 -4.77 10.81
N HIS A 44 7.83 -5.94 10.19
CA HIS A 44 6.92 -6.54 9.23
C HIS A 44 5.63 -7.03 9.90
N GLU A 45 5.67 -7.41 11.18
CA GLU A 45 4.49 -7.85 11.92
C GLU A 45 3.56 -6.67 12.20
N MET A 46 4.15 -5.51 12.51
CA MET A 46 3.39 -4.32 12.86
C MET A 46 2.65 -3.71 11.65
N ALA A 47 3.18 -3.85 10.43
CA ALA A 47 2.51 -3.39 9.22
C ALA A 47 1.20 -4.15 8.94
N GLY A 48 1.22 -5.49 9.07
CA GLY A 48 0.05 -6.33 8.85
C GLY A 48 -1.08 -6.04 9.84
N ILE A 49 -0.74 -5.84 11.12
CA ILE A 49 -1.70 -5.50 12.19
C ILE A 49 -2.45 -4.20 11.85
N PHE A 50 -1.75 -3.16 11.36
CA PHE A 50 -2.40 -1.90 11.04
C PHE A 50 -3.31 -1.99 9.82
N MET A 51 -2.95 -2.76 8.79
CA MET A 51 -3.82 -2.95 7.63
C MET A 51 -5.13 -3.65 8.01
N GLU A 52 -5.07 -4.63 8.90
CA GLU A 52 -6.25 -5.30 9.44
C GLU A 52 -7.08 -4.34 10.30
N GLN A 53 -6.45 -3.60 11.22
CA GLN A 53 -7.13 -2.61 12.07
C GLN A 53 -7.84 -1.51 11.27
N PHE A 54 -7.26 -1.07 10.15
CA PHE A 54 -7.86 -0.06 9.28
C PHE A 54 -8.84 -0.64 8.26
N GLY A 55 -9.08 -1.96 8.26
CA GLY A 55 -10.00 -2.62 7.33
C GLY A 55 -9.52 -2.57 5.87
N MET A 56 -8.21 -2.46 5.64
CA MET A 56 -7.64 -2.41 4.29
C MET A 56 -7.60 -3.79 3.62
N GLY A 57 -7.57 -4.85 4.42
CA GLY A 57 -7.38 -6.23 3.95
C GLY A 57 -5.92 -6.51 3.59
N LYS A 58 -5.68 -7.60 2.88
CA LYS A 58 -4.34 -7.92 2.36
C LYS A 58 -4.01 -7.04 1.15
N PRO A 59 -2.76 -6.60 0.98
CA PRO A 59 -2.35 -5.95 -0.26
C PRO A 59 -2.46 -6.94 -1.42
N ASP A 60 -2.82 -6.41 -2.59
CA ASP A 60 -2.81 -7.16 -3.84
C ASP A 60 -1.36 -7.42 -4.30
N PHE A 61 -0.45 -6.49 -3.98
CA PHE A 61 0.99 -6.61 -4.22
C PHE A 61 1.79 -6.08 -3.02
N ALA A 62 2.78 -6.85 -2.57
CA ALA A 62 3.78 -6.42 -1.60
C ALA A 62 5.14 -6.34 -2.28
N LEU A 63 5.81 -5.17 -2.21
CA LEU A 63 7.09 -4.93 -2.87
C LEU A 63 8.30 -5.24 -1.98
N ASP A 64 8.12 -5.58 -0.70
CA ASP A 64 9.18 -6.02 0.24
C ASP A 64 10.49 -5.21 0.18
N VAL A 65 10.42 -3.87 0.08
CA VAL A 65 11.59 -2.99 -0.12
C VAL A 65 12.52 -2.98 1.09
N GLY A 66 11.95 -3.07 2.30
CA GLY A 66 12.66 -3.03 3.57
C GLY A 66 13.21 -1.65 3.93
N SER A 67 14.03 -1.60 4.98
CA SER A 67 14.68 -0.38 5.48
C SER A 67 15.93 0.00 4.67
N GLY A 68 16.29 1.28 4.66
CA GLY A 68 17.50 1.79 4.04
C GLY A 68 17.61 3.31 4.14
N THR A 69 18.61 3.90 3.48
CA THR A 69 18.60 5.36 3.26
C THR A 69 17.44 5.74 2.35
N HIS A 70 16.94 6.97 2.47
CA HIS A 70 15.82 7.44 1.67
C HIS A 70 16.02 7.19 0.17
N GLY A 71 17.19 7.56 -0.38
CA GLY A 71 17.50 7.34 -1.79
C GLY A 71 17.51 5.87 -2.20
N ALA A 72 18.07 4.98 -1.37
CA ALA A 72 18.09 3.55 -1.65
C ALA A 72 16.69 2.92 -1.60
N GLN A 73 15.84 3.35 -0.65
CA GLN A 73 14.46 2.88 -0.58
C GLN A 73 13.64 3.36 -1.78
N THR A 74 13.76 4.64 -2.17
CA THR A 74 13.08 5.16 -3.37
C THR A 74 13.50 4.40 -4.62
N ALA A 75 14.80 4.17 -4.82
CA ALA A 75 15.29 3.44 -5.99
C ALA A 75 14.71 2.01 -6.07
N LYS A 76 14.71 1.28 -4.94
CA LYS A 76 14.12 -0.06 -4.87
C LYS A 76 12.61 -0.07 -5.11
N ILE A 77 11.87 0.93 -4.63
CA ILE A 77 10.43 1.04 -4.91
C ILE A 77 10.20 1.14 -6.41
N LEU A 78 10.95 2.01 -7.11
CA LEU A 78 10.83 2.18 -8.54
C LEU A 78 11.16 0.85 -9.27
N GLU A 79 12.28 0.22 -8.93
CA GLU A 79 12.71 -1.05 -9.51
C GLU A 79 11.69 -2.18 -9.33
N ARG A 80 11.04 -2.28 -8.16
CA ARG A 80 10.08 -3.35 -7.86
C ARG A 80 8.68 -3.10 -8.39
N TYR A 81 8.34 -1.84 -8.67
CA TYR A 81 7.00 -1.44 -9.11
C TYR A 81 6.84 -1.50 -10.63
N GLU A 82 7.91 -1.28 -11.39
CA GLU A 82 7.98 -1.49 -12.85
C GLU A 82 7.88 -2.97 -13.23
#